data_AF-A0A6C1NY92-F1
#
_entry.id   AF-A0A6C1NY92-F1
#
_cell.length_a   1.000
_cell.length_b   1.000
_cell.length_c   1.000
_cell.angle_alpha   90.00
_cell.angle_beta   90.00
_cell.angle_gamma   90.00
#
_symmetry.space_group_name_H-M   'P 1'
#
loop_
_entity.id
_entity.type
_entity.pdbx_description
1 polymer ?
#
loop_
_entity_poly.entity_id
_entity_poly.type
_entity_poly.pdbx_seq_one_letter_code
_entity_poly.pdbx_strand_id
1 'polypeptide(L)'
;MNYRHQIRVTLFKFIITMKSRQSSTPLLTALAIVVMVFAGCDTGDSVSGLQESLGDIPALRSIEGADNATITVNRNLKDSYFDITLASIAEGAEIVPGDYAAWCAQWDVRINSNNGNYSGVQVMDISDQEYWKEVVFLINEADYLMESDDDVRMQEIQVATWALIRHRTFNVDQSYLDRLGSEFSSTNLQAVLKIIKYVRDQAPGWNFRQMRKLIYYVQIIDEQDLIITKPKFEKGFGVRFKSFANTGSREIYLGAGDLGVGSNRSEVDLRWAEGANAVSFGYDAANDRLTASANGVNLIYGNLAANVAANTSCTIDTIDRVEVLVRAGHNNTTVQAAELVLGTVGSLTAVNGVSPGNQVLIEQDGLNISAGFLLNGTITLAGTFSGGDERSKVEILLGCPNFE
;
A
#
# COMPACT_ATOMS: atom_id res chain seq x y z
N MET A 1 11.01 -30.19 -49.47
CA MET A 1 11.30 -28.75 -49.64
C MET A 1 12.10 -28.31 -48.43
N ASN A 2 13.38 -28.06 -48.66
CA ASN A 2 14.36 -27.62 -47.67
C ASN A 2 14.30 -26.10 -47.53
N TYR A 3 14.43 -25.56 -46.32
CA TYR A 3 15.27 -24.38 -46.08
C TYR A 3 15.76 -24.37 -44.62
N ARG A 4 17.06 -24.64 -44.47
CA ARG A 4 17.87 -24.36 -43.27
C ARG A 4 18.48 -22.98 -43.43
N HIS A 5 18.48 -22.17 -42.38
CA HIS A 5 19.49 -21.12 -42.19
C HIS A 5 20.11 -21.25 -40.80
N GLN A 6 21.37 -21.67 -40.79
CA GLN A 6 22.30 -21.50 -39.68
C GLN A 6 23.06 -20.20 -39.92
N ILE A 7 23.07 -19.31 -38.93
CA ILE A 7 24.01 -18.18 -38.86
C ILE A 7 25.14 -18.61 -37.93
N ARG A 8 26.36 -18.70 -38.48
CA ARG A 8 27.62 -18.84 -37.74
C ARG A 8 28.18 -17.44 -37.49
N VAL A 9 28.44 -17.11 -36.23
CA VAL A 9 29.21 -15.93 -35.84
C VAL A 9 30.67 -16.34 -35.65
N THR A 10 31.55 -15.68 -36.40
CA THR A 10 33.00 -15.88 -36.40
C THR A 10 33.64 -14.99 -35.32
N LEU A 11 34.34 -15.61 -34.37
CA LEU A 11 35.11 -14.91 -33.33
C LEU A 11 36.45 -14.43 -33.91
N PHE A 12 36.68 -13.12 -33.94
CA PHE A 12 37.97 -12.53 -34.30
C PHE A 12 38.83 -12.32 -33.03
N LYS A 13 40.01 -12.96 -33.00
CA LYS A 13 41.08 -12.71 -32.02
C LYS A 13 41.88 -11.48 -32.45
N PHE A 14 41.98 -10.45 -31.61
CA PHE A 14 42.97 -9.39 -31.73
C PHE A 14 44.15 -9.68 -30.78
N ILE A 15 45.32 -9.92 -31.35
CA ILE A 15 46.62 -9.95 -30.66
C ILE A 15 47.28 -8.61 -30.94
N ILE A 16 47.49 -7.79 -29.90
CA ILE A 16 48.31 -6.58 -29.98
C ILE A 16 49.72 -6.95 -29.54
N THR A 17 50.63 -7.01 -30.51
CA THR A 17 52.08 -6.96 -30.29
C THR A 17 52.64 -5.89 -31.21
N MET A 18 53.02 -4.73 -30.68
CA MET A 18 53.93 -3.84 -31.39
C MET A 18 55.06 -3.35 -30.50
N LYS A 19 56.23 -3.46 -31.11
CA LYS A 19 57.57 -3.39 -30.55
C LYS A 19 58.15 -2.01 -30.90
N SER A 20 58.87 -1.46 -29.93
CA SER A 20 59.68 -0.24 -29.94
C SER A 20 60.43 0.08 -31.25
N ARG A 21 60.56 1.38 -31.56
CA ARG A 21 61.85 2.01 -31.91
C ARG A 21 61.80 3.53 -31.82
N GLN A 22 62.79 4.08 -31.11
CA GLN A 22 63.14 5.49 -31.00
C GLN A 22 63.67 6.05 -32.33
N SER A 23 63.42 7.33 -32.59
CA SER A 23 64.31 8.22 -33.35
C SER A 23 64.00 9.69 -33.00
N SER A 24 65.00 10.32 -32.40
CA SER A 24 65.34 11.76 -32.35
C SER A 24 65.00 12.53 -33.65
N THR A 25 64.67 13.84 -33.73
CA THR A 25 65.02 15.09 -32.98
C THR A 25 64.12 16.25 -33.53
N PRO A 26 64.22 17.54 -33.10
CA PRO A 26 63.09 18.45 -32.91
C PRO A 26 62.92 19.53 -33.99
N LEU A 27 61.75 20.17 -34.04
CA LEU A 27 61.65 21.58 -34.45
C LEU A 27 60.36 22.23 -33.92
N LEU A 28 60.54 23.34 -33.20
CA LEU A 28 59.51 24.31 -32.85
C LEU A 28 58.79 24.81 -34.12
N THR A 29 57.45 24.85 -34.10
CA THR A 29 56.72 26.01 -34.63
C THR A 29 55.38 26.13 -33.91
N ALA A 30 55.23 27.23 -33.17
CA ALA A 30 53.97 27.67 -32.60
C ALA A 30 53.07 28.22 -33.70
N LEU A 31 51.79 27.84 -33.70
CA LEU A 31 50.73 28.66 -34.27
C LEU A 31 49.44 28.43 -33.48
N ALA A 32 49.11 29.43 -32.67
CA ALA A 32 47.81 29.57 -32.05
C ALA A 32 46.79 30.00 -33.10
N ILE A 33 45.70 29.24 -33.24
CA ILE A 33 44.48 29.73 -33.88
C ILE A 33 43.38 29.58 -32.84
N VAL A 34 43.06 30.72 -32.22
CA VAL A 34 41.83 30.93 -31.44
C VAL A 34 40.72 31.16 -32.45
N VAL A 35 39.82 30.18 -32.60
CA VAL A 35 38.50 30.39 -33.22
C VAL A 35 37.49 30.41 -32.08
N MET A 36 37.11 31.61 -31.63
CA MET A 36 35.85 31.82 -30.94
C MET A 36 34.76 31.93 -31.99
N VAL A 37 33.81 31.00 -31.97
CA VAL A 37 32.48 31.22 -32.54
C VAL A 37 31.47 30.92 -31.45
N PHE A 38 30.85 31.98 -30.93
CA PHE A 38 29.55 31.92 -30.28
C PHE A 38 28.49 32.00 -31.37
N ALA A 39 27.55 31.05 -31.41
CA ALA A 39 26.13 31.23 -31.74
C ALA A 39 25.49 29.87 -32.03
N GLY A 40 24.70 29.39 -31.08
CA GLY A 40 23.86 28.21 -31.20
C GLY A 40 23.06 28.06 -29.90
N CYS A 41 22.02 28.89 -29.75
CA CYS A 41 20.96 28.61 -28.78
C CYS A 41 20.27 27.33 -29.24
N ASP A 42 20.62 26.20 -28.64
CA ASP A 42 19.83 24.98 -28.76
C ASP A 42 18.75 25.02 -27.68
N THR A 43 17.60 25.60 -28.03
CA THR A 43 16.36 25.42 -27.30
C THR A 43 15.76 24.10 -27.75
N GLY A 44 16.19 22.99 -27.15
CA GLY A 44 15.76 21.69 -27.65
C GLY A 44 16.18 20.44 -26.90
N ASP A 45 16.83 20.49 -25.73
CA ASP A 45 17.12 19.28 -24.95
C ASP A 45 16.39 19.29 -23.61
N SER A 46 15.16 18.81 -23.70
CA SER A 46 14.36 18.34 -22.58
C SER A 46 15.02 17.10 -21.95
N VAL A 47 15.26 17.16 -20.65
CA VAL A 47 15.28 16.03 -19.69
C VAL A 47 16.38 14.96 -19.78
N SER A 48 17.59 15.24 -20.28
CA SER A 48 18.68 14.24 -20.27
C SER A 48 19.36 13.99 -18.90
N GLY A 49 19.21 14.90 -17.93
CA GLY A 49 19.85 14.77 -16.61
C GLY A 49 19.15 13.82 -15.62
N LEU A 50 17.87 13.50 -15.84
CA LEU A 50 17.07 12.69 -14.91
C LEU A 50 17.35 11.18 -15.03
N GLN A 51 17.71 10.71 -16.24
CA GLN A 51 18.02 9.30 -16.47
C GLN A 51 19.33 8.84 -15.84
N GLU A 52 20.31 9.74 -15.65
CA GLU A 52 21.61 9.38 -15.08
C GLU A 52 21.54 9.12 -13.57
N SER A 53 20.61 9.76 -12.85
CA SER A 53 20.36 9.51 -11.41
C SER A 53 19.51 8.26 -11.13
N LEU A 54 18.79 7.75 -12.14
CA LEU A 54 17.96 6.53 -12.00
C LEU A 54 18.77 5.24 -12.13
N GLY A 55 20.02 5.32 -12.61
CA GLY A 55 20.87 4.14 -12.83
C GLY A 55 21.12 3.29 -11.57
N ASP A 56 20.91 3.86 -10.38
CA ASP A 56 21.21 3.23 -9.11
C ASP A 56 20.01 2.58 -8.42
N ILE A 57 18.77 2.85 -8.86
CA ILE A 57 17.56 2.28 -8.25
C ILE A 57 17.01 1.16 -9.16
N PRO A 58 17.16 -0.11 -8.77
CA PRO A 58 16.74 -1.22 -9.62
C PRO A 58 15.21 -1.39 -9.65
N ALA A 59 14.74 -1.98 -10.75
CA ALA A 59 13.38 -2.51 -10.87
C ALA A 59 12.28 -1.45 -10.66
N LEU A 60 12.40 -0.30 -11.33
CA LEU A 60 11.35 0.71 -11.44
C LEU A 60 10.66 0.57 -12.80
N ARG A 61 9.33 0.50 -12.82
CA ARG A 61 8.53 0.51 -14.05
C ARG A 61 7.89 1.88 -14.23
N SER A 62 8.28 2.62 -15.26
CA SER A 62 7.64 3.90 -15.59
C SER A 62 6.16 3.69 -15.94
N ILE A 63 5.30 4.59 -15.47
CA ILE A 63 3.89 4.64 -15.84
C ILE A 63 3.73 5.66 -16.96
N GLU A 64 3.22 5.19 -18.11
CA GLU A 64 2.95 6.07 -19.25
C GLU A 64 1.96 7.18 -18.85
N GLY A 65 2.32 8.44 -19.12
CA GLY A 65 1.49 9.60 -18.78
C GLY A 65 1.68 10.16 -17.36
N ALA A 66 2.60 9.61 -16.56
CA ALA A 66 2.88 10.04 -15.19
C ALA A 66 4.33 10.55 -14.98
N ASP A 67 5.01 10.97 -16.05
CA ASP A 67 6.40 11.44 -16.08
C ASP A 67 6.56 12.95 -15.86
N ASN A 68 5.46 13.70 -15.82
CA ASN A 68 5.44 15.14 -15.57
C ASN A 68 4.31 15.54 -14.60
N ALA A 69 4.09 14.72 -13.57
CA ALA A 69 3.04 14.94 -12.60
C ALA A 69 3.36 16.14 -11.68
N THR A 70 2.35 16.57 -10.92
CA THR A 70 2.51 17.55 -9.85
C THR A 70 2.03 16.95 -8.54
N ILE A 71 2.77 17.15 -7.46
CA ILE A 71 2.33 16.75 -6.11
C ILE A 71 2.31 17.93 -5.16
N THR A 72 1.31 17.96 -4.28
CA THR A 72 1.29 18.82 -3.10
C THR A 72 1.45 17.96 -1.85
N VAL A 73 2.43 18.26 -1.00
CA VAL A 73 2.80 17.46 0.17
C VAL A 73 2.39 18.17 1.46
N ASN A 74 1.73 17.42 2.34
CA ASN A 74 1.29 17.86 3.66
C ASN A 74 1.63 16.82 4.72
N ARG A 75 2.04 17.26 5.92
CA ARG A 75 2.40 16.36 7.01
C ARG A 75 1.18 15.64 7.54
N ASN A 76 1.30 14.32 7.62
CA ASN A 76 0.35 13.46 8.31
C ASN A 76 1.09 12.74 9.44
N LEU A 77 0.47 12.62 10.61
CA LEU A 77 1.06 11.94 11.78
C LEU A 77 0.11 10.87 12.35
N LYS A 78 -0.90 10.48 11.58
CA LYS A 78 -1.97 9.58 12.01
C LYS A 78 -1.75 8.18 11.43
N ASP A 79 -1.72 8.05 10.12
CA ASP A 79 -1.73 6.78 9.38
C ASP A 79 -0.62 6.69 8.31
N SER A 80 0.05 7.79 8.01
CA SER A 80 1.22 7.87 7.12
C SER A 80 2.14 9.01 7.56
N TYR A 81 3.29 9.19 6.89
CA TYR A 81 4.21 10.30 7.18
C TYR A 81 3.79 11.60 6.49
N PHE A 82 3.21 11.50 5.30
CA PHE A 82 2.65 12.61 4.54
C PHE A 82 1.34 12.20 3.87
N ASP A 83 0.43 13.16 3.72
CA ASP A 83 -0.59 13.11 2.68
C ASP A 83 -0.07 13.87 1.47
N ILE A 84 -0.26 13.32 0.28
CA ILE A 84 -0.02 14.04 -0.96
C ILE A 84 -1.28 14.14 -1.81
N THR A 85 -1.42 15.23 -2.55
CA THR A 85 -2.39 15.35 -3.63
C THR A 85 -1.63 15.28 -4.96
N LEU A 86 -1.90 14.24 -5.75
CA LEU A 86 -1.34 14.00 -7.07
C LEU A 86 -2.23 14.64 -8.15
N ALA A 87 -1.60 15.38 -9.07
CA ALA A 87 -2.25 16.08 -10.17
C ALA A 87 -1.40 16.03 -11.45
N SER A 88 -1.92 16.59 -12.55
CA SER A 88 -1.24 16.70 -13.84
C SER A 88 -0.82 15.34 -14.44
N ILE A 89 -1.64 14.31 -14.24
CA ILE A 89 -1.49 12.99 -14.85
C ILE A 89 -2.23 12.98 -16.19
N ALA A 90 -1.66 12.34 -17.21
CA ALA A 90 -2.31 12.21 -18.52
C ALA A 90 -3.57 11.34 -18.42
N GLU A 91 -4.57 11.66 -19.23
CA GLU A 91 -5.79 10.86 -19.34
C GLU A 91 -5.46 9.44 -19.80
N GLY A 92 -6.04 8.44 -19.13
CA GLY A 92 -5.81 7.02 -19.41
C GLY A 92 -4.53 6.42 -18.81
N ALA A 93 -3.77 7.17 -18.01
CA ALA A 93 -2.67 6.60 -17.23
C ALA A 93 -3.18 5.56 -16.22
N GLU A 94 -2.35 4.59 -15.88
CA GLU A 94 -2.67 3.52 -14.91
C GLU A 94 -2.91 4.07 -13.48
N ILE A 95 -2.36 5.24 -13.19
CA ILE A 95 -2.55 5.96 -11.93
C ILE A 95 -3.50 7.14 -12.14
N VAL A 96 -4.37 7.41 -11.16
CA VAL A 96 -5.36 8.49 -11.21
C VAL A 96 -4.91 9.68 -10.33
N PRO A 97 -5.26 10.93 -10.69
CA PRO A 97 -5.14 12.06 -9.78
C PRO A 97 -5.91 11.84 -8.46
N GLY A 98 -5.51 12.54 -7.40
CA GLY A 98 -6.19 12.53 -6.10
C GLY A 98 -5.25 12.40 -4.91
N ASP A 99 -5.80 12.04 -3.76
CA ASP A 99 -5.05 11.98 -2.51
C ASP A 99 -4.42 10.59 -2.26
N TYR A 100 -3.19 10.60 -1.77
CA TYR A 100 -2.38 9.41 -1.47
C TYR A 100 -1.70 9.57 -0.12
N ALA A 101 -1.61 8.47 0.63
CA ALA A 101 -0.74 8.37 1.79
C ALA A 101 0.71 8.16 1.34
N ALA A 102 1.68 8.80 1.98
CA ALA A 102 3.06 8.83 1.53
C ALA A 102 4.08 8.62 2.65
N TRP A 103 5.22 8.05 2.26
CA TRP A 103 6.36 7.68 3.10
C TRP A 103 7.65 8.17 2.45
N CYS A 104 8.62 8.60 3.24
CA CYS A 104 9.93 8.98 2.71
C CYS A 104 10.68 7.76 2.20
N ALA A 105 11.22 7.81 0.98
CA ALA A 105 12.08 6.75 0.45
C ALA A 105 13.57 6.91 0.84
N GLN A 106 13.95 8.09 1.35
CA GLN A 106 15.31 8.43 1.75
C GLN A 106 15.27 9.04 3.16
N TRP A 107 16.37 8.90 3.90
CA TRP A 107 16.46 9.30 5.30
C TRP A 107 17.22 10.63 5.47
N ASP A 108 18.04 11.00 4.48
CA ASP A 108 18.97 12.14 4.51
C ASP A 108 18.56 13.32 3.65
N VAL A 109 17.48 13.18 2.90
CA VAL A 109 16.92 14.26 2.07
C VAL A 109 15.72 14.86 2.78
N ARG A 110 15.53 16.16 2.64
CA ARG A 110 14.40 16.87 3.26
C ARG A 110 13.35 17.16 2.21
N ILE A 111 12.12 17.35 2.67
CA ILE A 111 11.00 17.83 1.87
C ILE A 111 10.23 18.87 2.67
N ASN A 112 9.60 19.80 1.96
CA ASN A 112 8.68 20.74 2.57
C ASN A 112 7.46 19.97 3.08
N SER A 113 7.21 20.10 4.38
CA SER A 113 6.22 19.27 5.08
C SER A 113 4.82 19.88 5.12
N ASN A 114 4.59 21.08 4.62
CA ASN A 114 3.26 21.72 4.62
C ASN A 114 3.08 22.58 3.37
N ASN A 115 2.14 22.21 2.50
CA ASN A 115 1.89 22.81 1.19
C ASN A 115 3.13 22.85 0.27
N GLY A 116 4.00 21.84 0.36
CA GLY A 116 5.14 21.70 -0.55
C GLY A 116 4.65 21.31 -1.94
N ASN A 117 4.81 22.17 -2.94
CA ASN A 117 4.35 21.90 -4.30
C ASN A 117 5.53 21.59 -5.22
N TYR A 118 5.49 20.43 -5.88
CA TYR A 118 6.56 19.91 -6.71
C TYR A 118 6.01 19.52 -8.09
N SER A 119 6.60 20.05 -9.15
CA SER A 119 6.23 19.78 -10.54
C SER A 119 7.31 18.99 -11.26
N GLY A 120 6.94 18.28 -12.33
CA GLY A 120 7.90 17.46 -13.08
C GLY A 120 8.31 16.21 -12.32
N VAL A 121 7.43 15.70 -11.44
CA VAL A 121 7.70 14.47 -10.70
C VAL A 121 7.36 13.27 -11.57
N GLN A 122 8.13 12.19 -11.40
CA GLN A 122 7.90 10.94 -12.11
C GLN A 122 7.27 9.92 -11.17
N VAL A 123 6.15 9.34 -11.57
CA VAL A 123 5.51 8.25 -10.82
C VAL A 123 5.79 6.92 -11.50
N MET A 124 6.26 5.96 -10.71
CA MET A 124 6.69 4.64 -11.15
C MET A 124 5.98 3.56 -10.35
N ASP A 125 5.65 2.47 -11.02
CA ASP A 125 5.10 1.28 -10.39
C ASP A 125 6.21 0.40 -9.81
N ILE A 126 5.99 -0.03 -8.57
CA ILE A 126 6.85 -0.97 -7.83
C ILE A 126 6.07 -2.19 -7.31
N SER A 127 4.80 -2.30 -7.67
CA SER A 127 3.82 -3.18 -7.05
C SER A 127 3.96 -4.66 -7.43
N ASP A 128 4.78 -4.99 -8.43
CA ASP A 128 5.08 -6.37 -8.86
C ASP A 128 6.59 -6.67 -8.93
N GLN A 129 7.41 -5.80 -8.32
CA GLN A 129 8.85 -5.82 -8.45
C GLN A 129 9.49 -6.52 -7.24
N GLU A 130 10.15 -7.67 -7.45
CA GLU A 130 10.72 -8.50 -6.36
C GLU A 130 11.72 -7.73 -5.48
N TYR A 131 12.47 -6.79 -6.05
CA TYR A 131 13.37 -5.92 -5.29
C TYR A 131 12.64 -5.11 -4.21
N TRP A 132 11.42 -4.64 -4.51
CA TRP A 132 10.60 -3.82 -3.64
C TRP A 132 9.69 -4.62 -2.71
N LYS A 133 9.67 -5.96 -2.82
CA LYS A 133 8.70 -6.82 -2.15
C LYS A 133 8.62 -6.61 -0.63
N GLU A 134 9.76 -6.45 0.04
CA GLU A 134 9.81 -6.20 1.49
C GLU A 134 9.17 -4.86 1.87
N VAL A 135 9.46 -3.81 1.11
CA VAL A 135 8.90 -2.46 1.32
C VAL A 135 7.40 -2.46 1.01
N VAL A 136 7.02 -3.06 -0.11
CA VAL A 136 5.63 -3.17 -0.53
C VAL A 136 4.80 -3.93 0.51
N PHE A 137 5.34 -5.04 1.02
CA PHE A 137 4.73 -5.79 2.11
C PHE A 137 4.59 -4.94 3.38
N LEU A 138 5.66 -4.28 3.83
CA LEU A 138 5.64 -3.44 5.03
C LEU A 138 4.54 -2.36 4.94
N ILE A 139 4.48 -1.61 3.85
CA ILE A 139 3.51 -0.50 3.73
C ILE A 139 2.07 -1.02 3.63
N ASN A 140 1.85 -2.20 3.03
CA ASN A 140 0.53 -2.84 3.02
C ASN A 140 0.10 -3.34 4.42
N GLU A 141 1.05 -3.73 5.27
CA GLU A 141 0.81 -4.20 6.64
C GLU A 141 0.95 -3.09 7.71
N ALA A 142 1.27 -1.85 7.34
CA ALA A 142 1.56 -0.77 8.29
C ALA A 142 0.39 -0.53 9.28
N ASP A 143 -0.84 -0.46 8.78
CA ASP A 143 -2.03 -0.25 9.62
C ASP A 143 -2.21 -1.42 10.60
N TYR A 144 -1.99 -2.66 10.13
CA TYR A 144 -2.05 -3.85 10.96
C TYR A 144 -1.00 -3.82 12.07
N LEU A 145 0.25 -3.47 11.74
CA LEU A 145 1.34 -3.39 12.70
C LEU A 145 1.05 -2.35 13.78
N MET A 146 0.64 -1.14 13.41
CA MET A 146 0.28 -0.07 14.34
C MET A 146 -0.95 -0.43 15.19
N GLU A 147 -1.94 -1.14 14.64
CA GLU A 147 -3.11 -1.61 15.41
C GLU A 147 -2.80 -2.81 16.32
N SER A 148 -1.73 -3.56 16.07
CA SER A 148 -1.44 -4.83 16.77
C SER A 148 -0.47 -4.69 17.92
N ASP A 149 0.31 -3.61 17.93
CA ASP A 149 1.39 -3.36 18.85
C ASP A 149 1.46 -1.86 19.19
N ASP A 150 1.14 -1.51 20.43
CA ASP A 150 1.09 -0.11 20.89
C ASP A 150 2.48 0.57 20.89
N ASP A 151 3.56 -0.22 20.82
CA ASP A 151 4.93 0.27 20.67
C ASP A 151 5.28 0.64 19.21
N VAL A 152 4.44 0.28 18.25
CA VAL A 152 4.63 0.58 16.83
C VAL A 152 3.81 1.80 16.45
N ARG A 153 4.50 2.89 16.13
CA ARG A 153 3.90 4.11 15.58
C ARG A 153 4.40 4.31 14.16
N MET A 154 3.90 5.37 13.55
CA MET A 154 4.28 5.76 12.20
C MET A 154 5.81 5.98 12.07
N GLN A 155 6.48 6.52 13.09
CA GLN A 155 7.93 6.71 13.09
C GLN A 155 8.69 5.39 12.95
N GLU A 156 8.28 4.35 13.69
CA GLU A 156 8.89 3.03 13.62
C GLU A 156 8.71 2.41 12.23
N ILE A 157 7.54 2.58 11.61
CA ILE A 157 7.28 2.14 10.23
C ILE A 157 8.18 2.91 9.25
N GLN A 158 8.29 4.24 9.37
CA GLN A 158 9.12 5.06 8.49
C GLN A 158 10.61 4.67 8.57
N VAL A 159 11.14 4.42 9.77
CA VAL A 159 12.53 3.97 9.94
C VAL A 159 12.72 2.56 9.40
N ALA A 160 11.76 1.65 9.61
CA ALA A 160 11.80 0.32 9.03
C ALA A 160 11.77 0.36 7.49
N THR A 161 11.00 1.26 6.89
CA THR A 161 10.98 1.49 5.44
C THR A 161 12.37 1.83 4.91
N TRP A 162 13.07 2.79 5.52
CA TRP A 162 14.45 3.12 5.13
C TRP A 162 15.41 1.95 5.25
N ALA A 163 15.28 1.14 6.30
CA ALA A 163 16.12 -0.02 6.53
C ALA A 163 15.90 -1.16 5.50
N LEU A 164 14.71 -1.23 4.90
CA LEU A 164 14.34 -2.23 3.92
C LEU A 164 14.64 -1.78 2.48
N ILE A 165 14.71 -0.48 2.23
CA ILE A 165 15.17 0.08 0.95
C ILE A 165 16.67 -0.15 0.80
N ARG A 166 17.07 -1.03 -0.12
CA ARG A 166 18.47 -1.53 -0.19
C ARG A 166 19.43 -0.65 -0.98
N HIS A 167 18.95 0.35 -1.74
CA HIS A 167 19.82 1.16 -2.61
C HIS A 167 20.60 2.24 -1.85
N ARG A 168 20.16 2.63 -0.63
CA ARG A 168 20.96 3.42 0.31
C ARG A 168 21.07 2.67 1.62
N THR A 169 22.29 2.29 2.01
CA THR A 169 22.49 1.51 3.24
C THR A 169 22.08 2.32 4.47
N PHE A 170 21.04 1.88 5.16
CA PHE A 170 20.59 2.41 6.44
C PHE A 170 20.85 1.35 7.52
N ASN A 171 21.84 1.59 8.39
CA ASN A 171 22.13 0.70 9.51
C ASN A 171 21.30 1.16 10.71
N VAL A 172 20.29 0.37 11.08
CA VAL A 172 19.42 0.69 12.20
C VAL A 172 20.16 0.44 13.52
N ASP A 173 20.72 1.49 14.09
CA ASP A 173 21.28 1.49 15.44
C ASP A 173 20.97 2.81 16.15
N GLN A 174 21.23 2.86 17.46
CA GLN A 174 20.93 4.05 18.27
C GLN A 174 21.70 5.28 17.79
N SER A 175 22.96 5.12 17.39
CA SER A 175 23.80 6.24 16.92
C SER A 175 23.25 6.87 15.65
N TYR A 176 22.56 6.07 14.83
CA TYR A 176 21.89 6.55 13.64
C TYR A 176 20.60 7.28 13.97
N LEU A 177 19.76 6.73 14.85
CA LEU A 177 18.53 7.37 15.28
C LEU A 177 18.80 8.75 15.90
N ASP A 178 19.89 8.88 16.66
CA ASP A 178 20.31 10.15 17.28
C ASP A 178 20.71 11.22 16.24
N ARG A 179 20.98 10.83 14.98
CA ARG A 179 21.30 11.74 13.88
C ARG A 179 20.09 12.15 13.04
N LEU A 180 18.96 11.47 13.20
CA LEU A 180 17.73 11.80 12.51
C LEU A 180 17.14 13.12 13.05
N GLY A 181 16.14 13.66 12.35
CA GLY A 181 15.40 14.81 12.83
C GLY A 181 14.76 14.56 14.20
N SER A 182 14.54 15.62 14.97
CA SER A 182 13.96 15.56 16.34
C SER A 182 12.63 14.80 16.41
N GLU A 183 11.90 14.72 15.31
CA GLU A 183 10.66 13.95 15.18
C GLU A 183 10.85 12.43 15.31
N PHE A 184 12.07 11.93 15.17
CA PHE A 184 12.45 10.53 15.35
C PHE A 184 13.17 10.26 16.69
N SER A 185 13.33 11.27 17.55
CA SER A 185 14.06 11.11 18.81
C SER A 185 13.38 10.16 19.81
N SER A 186 12.08 9.90 19.63
CA SER A 186 11.30 8.95 20.43
C SER A 186 11.14 7.59 19.77
N THR A 187 11.83 7.32 18.66
CA THR A 187 11.67 6.05 17.92
C THR A 187 12.12 4.88 18.77
N ASN A 188 11.26 3.87 18.93
CA ASN A 188 11.58 2.65 19.64
C ASN A 188 12.39 1.70 18.74
N LEU A 189 13.71 1.65 18.95
CA LEU A 189 14.62 0.78 18.20
C LEU A 189 14.20 -0.71 18.23
N GLN A 190 13.69 -1.21 19.36
CA GLN A 190 13.27 -2.61 19.46
C GLN A 190 12.03 -2.90 18.60
N ALA A 191 11.09 -1.95 18.55
CA ALA A 191 9.92 -2.05 17.68
C ALA A 191 10.33 -2.04 16.20
N VAL A 192 11.27 -1.16 15.79
CA VAL A 192 11.82 -1.15 14.42
C VAL A 192 12.45 -2.49 14.06
N LEU A 193 13.31 -3.05 14.94
CA LEU A 193 13.95 -4.35 14.69
C LEU A 193 12.93 -5.49 14.62
N LYS A 194 11.86 -5.44 15.43
CA LYS A 194 10.74 -6.39 15.38
C LYS A 194 9.99 -6.31 14.05
N ILE A 195 9.71 -5.10 13.55
CA ILE A 195 9.07 -4.88 12.24
C ILE A 195 9.92 -5.45 11.11
N ILE A 196 11.21 -5.11 11.07
CA ILE A 196 12.12 -5.60 10.03
C ILE A 196 12.19 -7.13 10.05
N LYS A 197 12.26 -7.73 11.24
CA LYS A 197 12.22 -9.19 11.39
C LYS A 197 10.91 -9.77 10.86
N TYR A 198 9.76 -9.19 11.25
CA TYR A 198 8.45 -9.62 10.77
C TYR A 198 8.37 -9.58 9.23
N VAL A 199 8.78 -8.48 8.61
CA VAL A 199 8.80 -8.33 7.15
C VAL A 199 9.66 -9.42 6.49
N ARG A 200 10.88 -9.64 6.98
CA ARG A 200 11.80 -10.65 6.42
C ARG A 200 11.28 -12.08 6.58
N ASP A 201 10.55 -12.36 7.66
CA ASP A 201 9.96 -13.68 7.89
C ASP A 201 8.71 -13.91 7.01
N GLN A 202 7.88 -12.89 6.77
CA GLN A 202 6.57 -13.02 6.11
C GLN A 202 6.59 -12.70 4.61
N ALA A 203 7.31 -11.67 4.17
CA ALA A 203 7.33 -11.21 2.79
C ALA A 203 7.70 -12.31 1.76
N PRO A 204 8.60 -13.28 2.05
CA PRO A 204 8.89 -14.35 1.10
C PRO A 204 7.67 -15.18 0.68
N GLY A 205 6.75 -15.45 1.63
CA GLY A 205 5.53 -16.22 1.39
C GLY A 205 4.34 -15.40 0.88
N TRP A 206 4.44 -14.08 0.95
CA TRP A 206 3.40 -13.16 0.51
C TRP A 206 3.40 -12.95 -1.00
N ASN A 207 2.23 -12.70 -1.58
CA ASN A 207 2.03 -12.46 -3.00
C ASN A 207 1.42 -11.07 -3.24
N PHE A 208 1.91 -10.33 -4.24
CA PHE A 208 1.38 -9.01 -4.62
C PHE A 208 -0.13 -8.99 -4.88
N ARG A 209 -0.74 -10.11 -5.30
CA ARG A 209 -2.20 -10.21 -5.42
C ARG A 209 -2.94 -9.91 -4.11
N GLN A 210 -2.29 -10.13 -2.97
CA GLN A 210 -2.82 -9.89 -1.62
C GLN A 210 -2.62 -8.44 -1.15
N MET A 211 -2.08 -7.54 -1.98
CA MET A 211 -1.99 -6.10 -1.65
C MET A 211 -3.37 -5.54 -1.35
N ARG A 212 -3.47 -4.67 -0.34
CA ARG A 212 -4.65 -3.88 -0.03
C ARG A 212 -4.53 -2.45 -0.57
N LYS A 213 -3.29 -2.02 -0.77
CA LYS A 213 -2.92 -0.69 -1.24
C LYS A 213 -2.15 -0.85 -2.55
N LEU A 214 -2.54 -0.06 -3.54
CA LEU A 214 -1.70 0.28 -4.67
C LEU A 214 -0.51 1.06 -4.14
N ILE A 215 0.65 0.86 -4.74
CA ILE A 215 1.89 1.42 -4.26
C ILE A 215 2.77 1.85 -5.43
N TYR A 216 3.27 3.07 -5.32
CA TYR A 216 4.06 3.71 -6.36
C TYR A 216 5.28 4.37 -5.73
N TYR A 217 6.33 4.47 -6.51
CA TYR A 217 7.51 5.26 -6.20
C TYR A 217 7.42 6.60 -6.94
N VAL A 218 7.59 7.71 -6.22
CA VAL A 218 7.57 9.06 -6.77
C VAL A 218 8.97 9.65 -6.67
N GLN A 219 9.56 9.94 -7.82
CA GLN A 219 10.83 10.64 -7.90
C GLN A 219 10.60 12.15 -7.96
N ILE A 220 11.31 12.88 -7.10
CA ILE A 220 11.27 14.35 -7.07
C ILE A 220 12.68 14.88 -7.32
N ILE A 221 12.84 15.73 -8.34
CA ILE A 221 14.14 16.29 -8.71
C ILE A 221 14.72 17.08 -7.53
N ASP A 222 15.96 16.78 -7.15
CA ASP A 222 16.75 17.43 -6.10
C ASP A 222 16.10 17.45 -4.70
N GLU A 223 15.08 16.62 -4.49
CA GLU A 223 14.24 16.60 -3.28
C GLU A 223 14.01 15.16 -2.82
N GLN A 224 13.24 14.98 -1.75
CA GLN A 224 12.95 13.67 -1.15
C GLN A 224 12.04 12.82 -2.03
N ASP A 225 12.53 11.68 -2.48
CA ASP A 225 11.67 10.69 -3.15
C ASP A 225 10.63 10.10 -2.18
N LEU A 226 9.45 9.72 -2.68
CA LEU A 226 8.36 9.21 -1.85
C LEU A 226 7.93 7.82 -2.30
N ILE A 227 7.42 7.03 -1.36
CA ILE A 227 6.57 5.88 -1.64
C ILE A 227 5.15 6.29 -1.32
N ILE A 228 4.27 6.25 -2.32
CA ILE A 228 2.89 6.70 -2.19
C ILE A 228 1.97 5.50 -2.31
N THR A 229 0.84 5.56 -1.61
CA THR A 229 -0.13 4.48 -1.56
C THR A 229 -1.56 4.98 -1.59
N LYS A 230 -2.42 4.17 -2.21
CA LYS A 230 -3.87 4.36 -2.23
C LYS A 230 -4.55 3.02 -2.04
N PRO A 231 -5.65 2.91 -1.28
CA PRO A 231 -6.40 1.66 -1.19
C PRO A 231 -6.78 1.15 -2.60
N LYS A 232 -6.86 -0.17 -2.80
CA LYS A 232 -7.31 -0.75 -4.08
C LYS A 232 -8.76 -0.43 -4.42
N PHE A 233 -9.59 -0.23 -3.41
CA PHE A 233 -10.99 0.09 -3.55
C PHE A 233 -11.43 1.02 -2.41
N GLU A 234 -12.43 1.85 -2.67
CA GLU A 234 -13.02 2.73 -1.67
C GLU A 234 -14.11 1.99 -0.90
N LYS A 235 -14.04 2.06 0.43
CA LYS A 235 -15.00 1.38 1.30
C LYS A 235 -16.38 2.01 1.14
N GLY A 236 -17.33 1.29 0.54
CA GLY A 236 -18.70 1.74 0.38
C GLY A 236 -19.51 1.55 1.65
N PHE A 237 -19.58 0.33 2.16
CA PHE A 237 -20.27 -0.02 3.40
C PHE A 237 -19.82 -1.38 3.94
N GLY A 238 -20.23 -1.76 5.15
CA GLY A 238 -19.86 -3.05 5.68
C GLY A 238 -20.35 -3.35 7.08
N VAL A 239 -19.87 -4.48 7.60
CA VAL A 239 -20.08 -4.93 8.97
C VAL A 239 -18.74 -5.29 9.62
N ARG A 240 -18.59 -4.97 10.90
CA ARG A 240 -17.45 -5.38 11.73
C ARG A 240 -17.96 -6.09 12.97
N PHE A 241 -17.62 -7.37 13.10
CA PHE A 241 -17.77 -8.16 14.32
C PHE A 241 -16.43 -8.13 15.06
N LYS A 242 -16.37 -7.65 16.29
CA LYS A 242 -15.08 -7.34 16.95
C LYS A 242 -15.05 -7.70 18.42
N SER A 243 -13.91 -7.41 19.06
CA SER A 243 -13.56 -7.59 20.49
C SER A 243 -13.62 -9.03 20.96
N PHE A 244 -14.76 -9.71 20.81
CA PHE A 244 -14.99 -11.10 21.21
C PHE A 244 -14.77 -11.36 22.71
N ALA A 245 -14.48 -10.32 23.50
CA ALA A 245 -14.12 -10.39 24.92
C ALA A 245 -15.32 -10.22 25.86
N ASN A 246 -16.51 -9.93 25.34
CA ASN A 246 -17.74 -9.75 26.12
C ASN A 246 -17.61 -8.69 27.21
N THR A 247 -16.96 -7.56 26.90
CA THR A 247 -16.66 -6.50 27.87
C THR A 247 -17.85 -5.58 28.17
N GLY A 248 -18.99 -5.77 27.49
CA GLY A 248 -20.11 -4.81 27.45
C GLY A 248 -19.84 -3.63 26.52
N SER A 249 -18.80 -3.73 25.70
CA SER A 249 -18.52 -2.79 24.62
C SER A 249 -19.45 -3.04 23.43
N ARG A 250 -19.37 -2.20 22.40
CA ARG A 250 -20.11 -2.43 21.16
C ARG A 250 -19.38 -3.47 20.32
N GLU A 251 -20.06 -4.56 19.98
CA GLU A 251 -19.44 -5.75 19.40
C GLU A 251 -19.72 -5.89 17.89
N ILE A 252 -20.78 -5.25 17.41
CA ILE A 252 -21.13 -5.19 15.99
C ILE A 252 -21.21 -3.73 15.56
N TYR A 253 -20.47 -3.36 14.52
CA TYR A 253 -20.63 -2.11 13.78
C TYR A 253 -21.21 -2.40 12.40
N LEU A 254 -22.16 -1.58 11.96
CA LEU A 254 -22.83 -1.71 10.66
C LEU A 254 -23.05 -0.32 10.07
N GLY A 255 -22.56 -0.04 8.86
CA GLY A 255 -22.62 1.33 8.33
C GLY A 255 -22.04 1.51 6.94
N ALA A 256 -21.97 2.77 6.50
CA ALA A 256 -21.40 3.21 5.24
C ALA A 256 -20.02 3.85 5.44
N GLY A 257 -19.12 3.79 4.46
CA GLY A 257 -17.78 4.37 4.54
C GLY A 257 -16.89 3.74 5.62
N ASP A 258 -16.11 4.57 6.31
CA ASP A 258 -15.26 4.12 7.41
C ASP A 258 -16.05 3.81 8.69
N LEU A 259 -16.14 2.51 9.02
CA LEU A 259 -16.76 2.04 10.26
C LEU A 259 -16.01 2.45 11.53
N GLY A 260 -14.82 3.05 11.44
CA GLY A 260 -14.16 3.71 12.56
C GLY A 260 -14.83 5.02 12.99
N VAL A 261 -15.55 5.68 12.07
CA VAL A 261 -16.24 6.96 12.33
C VAL A 261 -17.63 6.71 12.90
N GLY A 262 -17.86 7.15 14.14
CA GLY A 262 -19.11 6.87 14.86
C GLY A 262 -20.40 7.36 14.18
N SER A 263 -20.34 8.48 13.45
CA SER A 263 -21.49 9.01 12.69
C SER A 263 -21.89 8.14 11.50
N ASN A 264 -20.99 7.27 11.05
CA ASN A 264 -21.15 6.51 9.82
C ASN A 264 -21.75 5.12 10.07
N ARG A 265 -22.00 4.75 11.32
CA ARG A 265 -22.42 3.42 11.72
C ARG A 265 -23.55 3.40 12.74
N SER A 266 -24.28 2.30 12.74
CA SER A 266 -25.02 1.81 13.89
C SER A 266 -24.18 0.78 14.64
N GLU A 267 -24.40 0.64 15.93
CA GLU A 267 -23.63 -0.26 16.78
C GLU A 267 -24.49 -0.90 17.87
N VAL A 268 -24.16 -2.14 18.24
CA VAL A 268 -24.88 -2.89 19.29
C VAL A 268 -23.92 -3.74 20.13
N ASP A 269 -24.24 -3.89 21.40
CA ASP A 269 -23.56 -4.83 22.30
C ASP A 269 -24.12 -6.25 22.10
N LEU A 270 -23.25 -7.25 22.19
CA LEU A 270 -23.56 -8.66 22.02
C LEU A 270 -22.71 -9.47 22.99
N ARG A 271 -23.21 -10.64 23.38
CA ARG A 271 -22.38 -11.67 24.01
C ARG A 271 -22.02 -12.77 23.02
N TRP A 272 -20.73 -12.92 22.74
CA TRP A 272 -20.14 -14.00 21.98
C TRP A 272 -20.06 -15.28 22.81
N ALA A 273 -20.37 -16.41 22.19
CA ALA A 273 -20.13 -17.73 22.75
C ALA A 273 -18.72 -18.21 22.37
N GLU A 274 -18.08 -18.96 23.26
CA GLU A 274 -16.95 -19.81 22.87
C GLU A 274 -17.46 -20.90 21.91
N GLY A 275 -16.71 -21.17 20.84
CA GLY A 275 -17.15 -22.02 19.75
C GLY A 275 -17.88 -21.26 18.65
N ALA A 276 -18.88 -21.89 18.03
CA ALA A 276 -19.55 -21.41 16.83
C ALA A 276 -20.62 -20.36 17.13
N ASN A 277 -20.58 -19.24 16.41
CA ASN A 277 -21.55 -18.15 16.47
C ASN A 277 -22.13 -17.94 15.06
N ALA A 278 -23.43 -18.18 14.89
CA ALA A 278 -24.10 -17.93 13.62
C ALA A 278 -24.20 -16.42 13.37
N VAL A 279 -23.80 -15.99 12.17
CA VAL A 279 -23.83 -14.59 11.75
C VAL A 279 -24.54 -14.41 10.41
N SER A 280 -25.13 -13.23 10.22
CA SER A 280 -25.64 -12.79 8.91
C SER A 280 -25.32 -11.33 8.66
N PHE A 281 -25.20 -10.98 7.37
CA PHE A 281 -25.03 -9.62 6.89
C PHE A 281 -25.69 -9.47 5.53
N GLY A 282 -26.51 -8.46 5.32
CA GLY A 282 -27.24 -8.30 4.07
C GLY A 282 -27.61 -6.87 3.74
N TYR A 283 -27.91 -6.66 2.47
CA TYR A 283 -28.48 -5.45 1.93
C TYR A 283 -29.88 -5.75 1.38
N ASP A 284 -30.89 -5.06 1.89
CA ASP A 284 -32.28 -5.12 1.50
C ASP A 284 -32.61 -3.91 0.61
N ALA A 285 -32.42 -4.07 -0.70
CA ALA A 285 -32.56 -2.99 -1.68
C ALA A 285 -33.99 -2.42 -1.74
N ALA A 286 -35.01 -3.24 -1.45
CA ALA A 286 -36.41 -2.78 -1.45
C ALA A 286 -36.70 -1.78 -0.33
N ASN A 287 -35.97 -1.87 0.78
CA ASN A 287 -36.14 -1.00 1.95
C ASN A 287 -34.93 -0.08 2.20
N ASP A 288 -33.97 -0.03 1.27
CA ASP A 288 -32.71 0.73 1.35
C ASP A 288 -32.01 0.64 2.72
N ARG A 289 -31.74 -0.58 3.17
CA ARG A 289 -31.13 -0.82 4.49
C ARG A 289 -30.15 -1.98 4.52
N LEU A 290 -29.13 -1.86 5.36
CA LEU A 290 -28.31 -2.98 5.78
C LEU A 290 -28.89 -3.65 7.02
N THR A 291 -28.67 -4.95 7.11
CA THR A 291 -28.96 -5.76 8.28
C THR A 291 -27.75 -6.60 8.66
N ALA A 292 -27.45 -6.71 9.94
CA ALA A 292 -26.49 -7.67 10.47
C ALA A 292 -27.07 -8.38 11.69
N SER A 293 -26.71 -9.64 11.90
CA SER A 293 -27.11 -10.39 13.09
C SER A 293 -26.01 -11.29 13.60
N ALA A 294 -25.95 -11.50 14.90
CA ALA A 294 -25.18 -12.57 15.52
C ALA A 294 -25.86 -13.04 16.81
N ASN A 295 -25.93 -14.36 17.03
CA ASN A 295 -26.56 -14.98 18.21
C ASN A 295 -27.95 -14.41 18.56
N GLY A 296 -28.77 -14.10 17.56
CA GLY A 296 -30.13 -13.57 17.74
C GLY A 296 -30.22 -12.06 18.03
N VAL A 297 -29.09 -11.36 18.18
CA VAL A 297 -29.05 -9.89 18.19
C VAL A 297 -29.03 -9.39 16.75
N ASN A 298 -29.92 -8.44 16.44
CA ASN A 298 -30.05 -7.85 15.11
C ASN A 298 -29.74 -6.35 15.15
N LEU A 299 -29.08 -5.87 14.10
CA LEU A 299 -28.74 -4.47 13.88
C LEU A 299 -29.21 -4.05 12.48
N ILE A 300 -29.78 -2.85 12.37
CA ILE A 300 -30.29 -2.30 11.11
C ILE A 300 -29.66 -0.93 10.90
N TYR A 301 -29.22 -0.66 9.68
CA TYR A 301 -28.73 0.65 9.23
C TYR A 301 -29.52 1.07 7.99
N GLY A 302 -30.37 2.09 8.11
CA GLY A 302 -31.26 2.55 7.03
C GLY A 302 -30.66 3.65 6.16
N ASN A 303 -31.36 3.99 5.07
CA ASN A 303 -30.98 5.02 4.10
C ASN A 303 -29.58 4.78 3.51
N LEU A 304 -29.28 3.53 3.17
CA LEU A 304 -27.93 3.14 2.79
C LEU A 304 -27.44 3.94 1.58
N ALA A 305 -28.21 4.02 0.49
CA ALA A 305 -27.78 4.68 -0.74
C ALA A 305 -27.37 6.15 -0.51
N ALA A 306 -28.17 6.89 0.26
CA ALA A 306 -27.87 8.27 0.61
C ALA A 306 -26.62 8.39 1.50
N ASN A 307 -26.46 7.47 2.46
CA ASN A 307 -25.30 7.46 3.35
C ASN A 307 -24.00 7.05 2.64
N VAL A 308 -24.05 6.16 1.65
CA VAL A 308 -22.88 5.83 0.81
C VAL A 308 -22.46 7.08 0.05
N ALA A 309 -23.36 7.70 -0.71
CA ALA A 309 -23.06 8.90 -1.50
C ALA A 309 -22.59 10.11 -0.66
N ALA A 310 -22.99 10.20 0.61
CA ALA A 310 -22.59 11.28 1.50
C ALA A 310 -21.22 11.06 2.14
N ASN A 311 -20.78 9.81 2.28
CA ASN A 311 -19.57 9.45 3.03
C ASN A 311 -18.43 8.92 2.13
N THR A 312 -18.71 8.68 0.86
CA THR A 312 -17.79 8.04 -0.09
C THR A 312 -18.04 8.57 -1.51
N SER A 313 -17.14 8.27 -2.45
CA SER A 313 -17.36 8.49 -3.89
C SER A 313 -18.20 7.38 -4.54
N CYS A 314 -18.45 6.27 -3.83
CA CYS A 314 -19.20 5.14 -4.35
C CYS A 314 -20.70 5.43 -4.49
N THR A 315 -21.35 4.60 -5.30
CA THR A 315 -22.80 4.43 -5.32
C THR A 315 -23.11 2.94 -5.16
N ILE A 316 -24.35 2.58 -4.85
CA ILE A 316 -24.74 1.17 -4.75
C ILE A 316 -24.46 0.40 -6.06
N ASP A 317 -24.63 1.07 -7.20
CA ASP A 317 -24.45 0.46 -8.52
C ASP A 317 -22.97 0.31 -8.92
N THR A 318 -22.05 1.06 -8.30
CA THR A 318 -20.62 0.97 -8.58
C THR A 318 -19.88 0.03 -7.63
N ILE A 319 -20.55 -0.51 -6.61
CA ILE A 319 -19.95 -1.45 -5.67
C ILE A 319 -19.91 -2.85 -6.27
N ASP A 320 -18.69 -3.32 -6.55
CA ASP A 320 -18.43 -4.63 -7.15
C ASP A 320 -17.37 -5.46 -6.40
N ARG A 321 -16.79 -4.91 -5.32
CA ARG A 321 -15.76 -5.56 -4.50
C ARG A 321 -16.31 -5.98 -3.15
N VAL A 322 -15.79 -7.08 -2.63
CA VAL A 322 -15.89 -7.45 -1.21
C VAL A 322 -14.51 -7.78 -0.66
N GLU A 323 -14.21 -7.29 0.54
CA GLU A 323 -13.06 -7.64 1.37
C GLU A 323 -13.58 -8.31 2.64
N VAL A 324 -13.05 -9.49 2.97
CA VAL A 324 -13.24 -10.13 4.26
C VAL A 324 -11.89 -10.19 4.99
N LEU A 325 -11.80 -9.47 6.10
CA LEU A 325 -10.67 -9.49 7.00
C LEU A 325 -11.02 -10.34 8.22
N VAL A 326 -10.22 -11.37 8.49
CA VAL A 326 -10.30 -12.16 9.74
C VAL A 326 -8.99 -11.99 10.49
N ARG A 327 -9.08 -11.54 11.75
CA ARG A 327 -7.92 -11.25 12.59
C ARG A 327 -8.06 -11.81 13.99
N ALA A 328 -6.99 -12.42 14.49
CA ALA A 328 -6.85 -12.86 15.87
C ALA A 328 -5.66 -12.15 16.52
N GLY A 329 -5.90 -10.98 17.13
CA GLY A 329 -4.83 -10.15 17.70
C GLY A 329 -4.49 -10.43 19.16
N HIS A 330 -5.21 -11.34 19.83
CA HIS A 330 -4.96 -11.72 21.22
C HIS A 330 -4.16 -13.01 21.31
N ASN A 331 -3.24 -13.08 22.27
CA ASN A 331 -2.43 -14.27 22.52
C ASN A 331 -3.32 -15.48 22.85
N ASN A 332 -2.95 -16.65 22.31
CA ASN A 332 -3.67 -17.91 22.52
C ASN A 332 -5.17 -17.87 22.12
N THR A 333 -5.54 -16.99 21.20
CA THR A 333 -6.89 -16.97 20.60
C THR A 333 -6.88 -17.44 19.16
N THR A 334 -8.00 -17.99 18.72
CA THR A 334 -8.23 -18.34 17.32
C THR A 334 -9.53 -17.73 16.88
N VAL A 335 -9.54 -17.13 15.69
CA VAL A 335 -10.75 -16.64 15.02
C VAL A 335 -10.87 -17.34 13.68
N GLN A 336 -12.03 -17.92 13.42
CA GLN A 336 -12.34 -18.58 12.14
C GLN A 336 -13.64 -18.00 11.60
N ALA A 337 -13.70 -17.75 10.29
CA ALA A 337 -14.92 -17.37 9.59
C ALA A 337 -15.18 -18.39 8.48
N ALA A 338 -16.21 -19.21 8.67
CA ALA A 338 -16.54 -20.32 7.80
C ALA A 338 -17.92 -20.15 7.17
N GLU A 339 -18.14 -20.86 6.06
CA GLU A 339 -19.45 -20.95 5.40
C GLU A 339 -20.01 -19.58 4.99
N LEU A 340 -19.14 -18.62 4.66
CA LEU A 340 -19.53 -17.29 4.20
C LEU A 340 -20.11 -17.38 2.78
N VAL A 341 -21.44 -17.52 2.68
CA VAL A 341 -22.17 -17.65 1.41
C VAL A 341 -22.92 -16.38 1.12
N LEU A 342 -22.56 -15.69 0.03
CA LEU A 342 -23.16 -14.44 -0.44
C LEU A 342 -24.37 -14.71 -1.35
N GLY A 343 -25.35 -15.48 -0.85
CA GLY A 343 -26.60 -15.79 -1.56
C GLY A 343 -26.40 -16.24 -3.02
N THR A 344 -27.16 -15.62 -3.94
CA THR A 344 -27.06 -15.87 -5.39
C THR A 344 -25.89 -15.14 -6.06
N VAL A 345 -25.18 -14.28 -5.34
CA VAL A 345 -24.06 -13.49 -5.86
C VAL A 345 -22.78 -14.36 -5.90
N GLY A 346 -22.64 -15.33 -4.98
CA GLY A 346 -21.55 -16.30 -5.00
C GLY A 346 -21.22 -16.87 -3.61
N SER A 347 -20.12 -17.61 -3.52
CA SER A 347 -19.55 -18.10 -2.26
C SER A 347 -18.18 -17.51 -2.04
N LEU A 348 -17.91 -17.03 -0.82
CA LEU A 348 -16.57 -16.60 -0.45
C LEU A 348 -15.75 -17.80 0.02
N THR A 349 -14.43 -17.74 -0.16
CA THR A 349 -13.53 -18.78 0.38
C THR A 349 -13.65 -18.81 1.90
N ALA A 350 -13.70 -19.98 2.52
CA ALA A 350 -13.71 -20.08 3.97
C ALA A 350 -12.32 -19.71 4.54
N VAL A 351 -12.28 -18.93 5.63
CA VAL A 351 -11.05 -18.67 6.39
C VAL A 351 -11.00 -19.62 7.56
N ASN A 352 -10.11 -20.61 7.51
CA ASN A 352 -9.96 -21.59 8.58
C ASN A 352 -8.83 -21.19 9.56
N GLY A 353 -9.20 -20.90 10.81
CA GLY A 353 -8.30 -20.88 11.96
C GLY A 353 -7.16 -19.86 11.89
N VAL A 354 -7.47 -18.56 12.00
CA VAL A 354 -6.47 -17.51 12.11
C VAL A 354 -5.86 -17.52 13.52
N SER A 355 -4.57 -17.84 13.59
CA SER A 355 -3.77 -17.89 14.84
C SER A 355 -3.43 -16.50 15.39
N PRO A 356 -3.01 -16.40 16.67
CA PRO A 356 -2.62 -15.14 17.30
C PRO A 356 -1.57 -14.38 16.51
N GLY A 357 -1.76 -13.07 16.37
CA GLY A 357 -0.83 -12.19 15.66
C GLY A 357 -0.82 -12.38 14.14
N ASN A 358 -1.85 -13.03 13.60
CA ASN A 358 -2.05 -13.16 12.15
C ASN A 358 -3.38 -12.55 11.72
N GLN A 359 -3.46 -12.29 10.42
CA GLN A 359 -4.67 -11.93 9.73
C GLN A 359 -4.76 -12.66 8.39
N VAL A 360 -5.98 -12.87 7.91
CA VAL A 360 -6.26 -13.39 6.58
C VAL A 360 -7.21 -12.43 5.89
N LEU A 361 -6.87 -12.12 4.64
CA LEU A 361 -7.67 -11.30 3.76
C LEU A 361 -8.23 -12.14 2.61
N ILE A 362 -9.51 -12.00 2.33
CA ILE A 362 -10.14 -12.53 1.13
C ILE A 362 -10.72 -11.35 0.35
N GLU A 363 -10.41 -11.31 -0.94
CA GLU A 363 -10.97 -10.34 -1.87
C GLU A 363 -11.72 -11.07 -2.97
N GLN A 364 -12.87 -10.53 -3.38
CA GLN A 364 -13.58 -10.94 -4.59
C GLN A 364 -14.10 -9.71 -5.31
N ASP A 365 -14.12 -9.78 -6.64
CA ASP A 365 -14.57 -8.73 -7.52
C ASP A 365 -15.67 -9.15 -8.50
N GLY A 366 -16.17 -8.17 -9.27
CA GLY A 366 -17.23 -8.38 -10.26
C GLY A 366 -18.58 -8.76 -9.64
N LEU A 367 -18.80 -8.40 -8.37
CA LEU A 367 -20.06 -8.65 -7.69
C LEU A 367 -21.15 -7.71 -8.23
N ASN A 368 -22.37 -8.23 -8.38
CA ASN A 368 -23.54 -7.38 -8.57
C ASN A 368 -24.44 -7.50 -7.33
N ILE A 369 -24.40 -6.45 -6.50
CA ILE A 369 -25.16 -6.37 -5.24
C ILE A 369 -26.34 -5.39 -5.31
N SER A 370 -26.58 -4.76 -6.46
CA SER A 370 -27.62 -3.73 -6.65
C SER A 370 -29.03 -4.21 -6.28
N ALA A 371 -29.30 -5.51 -6.49
CA ALA A 371 -30.57 -6.15 -6.16
C ALA A 371 -30.69 -6.58 -4.67
N GLY A 372 -29.68 -6.30 -3.86
CA GLY A 372 -29.57 -6.80 -2.49
C GLY A 372 -28.82 -8.13 -2.40
N PHE A 373 -28.43 -8.48 -1.18
CA PHE A 373 -27.77 -9.77 -0.89
C PHE A 373 -28.03 -10.18 0.55
N LEU A 374 -27.82 -11.47 0.83
CA LEU A 374 -27.73 -12.01 2.17
C LEU A 374 -26.52 -12.92 2.26
N LEU A 375 -25.58 -12.53 3.11
CA LEU A 375 -24.48 -13.35 3.57
C LEU A 375 -24.90 -14.07 4.85
N ASN A 376 -24.75 -15.39 4.87
CA ASN A 376 -24.82 -16.19 6.10
C ASN A 376 -23.47 -16.86 6.33
N GLY A 377 -23.14 -17.15 7.59
CA GLY A 377 -21.98 -17.95 7.93
C GLY A 377 -21.81 -18.15 9.42
N THR A 378 -20.63 -18.63 9.81
CA THR A 378 -20.29 -18.92 11.20
C THR A 378 -18.95 -18.30 11.57
N ILE A 379 -18.91 -17.59 12.70
CA ILE A 379 -17.67 -17.17 13.36
C ILE A 379 -17.38 -18.14 14.50
N THR A 380 -16.28 -18.87 14.43
CA THR A 380 -15.84 -19.78 15.49
C THR A 380 -14.70 -19.14 16.29
N LEU A 381 -14.89 -19.07 17.60
CA LEU A 381 -13.99 -18.42 18.55
C LEU A 381 -13.39 -19.45 19.51
N ALA A 382 -12.09 -19.39 19.75
CA ALA A 382 -11.41 -20.20 20.76
C ALA A 382 -10.39 -19.35 21.54
N GLY A 383 -10.22 -19.67 22.84
CA GLY A 383 -9.31 -18.97 23.73
C GLY A 383 -9.94 -17.80 24.49
N THR A 384 -9.10 -17.05 25.22
CA THR A 384 -9.54 -15.91 26.04
C THR A 384 -9.26 -14.59 25.33
N PHE A 385 -10.33 -13.92 24.92
CA PHE A 385 -10.27 -12.56 24.40
C PHE A 385 -10.36 -11.57 25.58
N SER A 386 -9.59 -10.48 25.53
CA SER A 386 -9.57 -9.46 26.57
C SER A 386 -9.58 -8.06 25.96
N GLY A 387 -10.03 -7.05 26.71
CA GLY A 387 -10.06 -5.66 26.23
C GLY A 387 -11.17 -5.37 25.20
N GLY A 388 -11.30 -4.08 24.82
CA GLY A 388 -12.28 -3.61 23.84
C GLY A 388 -11.70 -3.34 22.45
N ASP A 389 -10.40 -3.61 22.27
CA ASP A 389 -9.51 -2.79 21.43
C ASP A 389 -9.44 -3.22 19.97
N GLU A 390 -10.52 -3.82 19.44
CA GLU A 390 -10.65 -4.29 18.04
C GLU A 390 -9.52 -5.23 17.51
N ARG A 391 -8.62 -5.67 18.39
CA ARG A 391 -7.45 -6.49 18.04
C ARG A 391 -7.82 -7.81 17.39
N SER A 392 -8.97 -8.39 17.79
CA SER A 392 -9.59 -9.52 17.08
C SER A 392 -10.89 -9.05 16.46
N LYS A 393 -11.05 -9.31 15.16
CA LYS A 393 -12.23 -8.91 14.39
C LYS A 393 -12.45 -9.81 13.17
N VAL A 394 -13.71 -9.88 12.74
CA VAL A 394 -14.13 -10.28 11.40
C VAL A 394 -14.81 -9.07 10.78
N GLU A 395 -14.25 -8.54 9.71
CA GLU A 395 -14.77 -7.39 9.02
C GLU A 395 -15.09 -7.75 7.58
N ILE A 396 -16.28 -7.36 7.11
CA ILE A 396 -16.75 -7.57 5.75
C ILE A 396 -17.07 -6.19 5.18
N LEU A 397 -16.28 -5.76 4.21
CA LEU A 397 -16.43 -4.45 3.54
C LEU A 397 -16.81 -4.69 2.09
N LEU A 398 -17.80 -3.95 1.62
CA LEU A 398 -18.11 -3.84 0.20
C LEU A 398 -17.72 -2.44 -0.27
N GLY A 399 -17.25 -2.35 -1.50
CA GLY A 399 -16.80 -1.07 -2.04
C GLY A 399 -16.66 -1.03 -3.55
N CYS A 400 -16.34 0.15 -4.06
CA CYS A 400 -16.18 0.42 -5.48
C CYS A 400 -14.69 0.53 -5.84
N PRO A 401 -14.28 0.20 -7.07
CA PRO A 401 -12.89 0.32 -7.52
C PRO A 401 -12.38 1.75 -7.37
N ASN A 402 -11.11 1.92 -7.01
CA ASN A 402 -10.46 3.24 -6.97
C ASN A 402 -9.92 3.73 -8.32
N PHE A 403 -10.34 3.08 -9.41
CA PHE A 403 -9.93 3.35 -10.78
C PHE A 403 -11.17 3.78 -11.57
N GLU A 404 -11.15 5.00 -12.13
CA GLU A 404 -12.08 5.41 -13.19
C GLU A 404 -11.48 5.08 -14.56
#